data_AF-A0AAV2T045-F1
#
_entry.id   AF-A0AAV2T045-F1
#
_cell.length_a   1.000
_cell.length_b   1.000
_cell.length_c   1.000
_cell.angle_alpha   90.00
_cell.angle_beta   90.00
_cell.angle_gamma   90.00
#
_symmetry.space_group_name_H-M   'P 1'
#
loop_
_entity.id
_entity.type
_entity.pdbx_description
1 polymer ?
#
loop_
_entity_poly.entity_id
_entity_poly.type
_entity_poly.pdbx_seq_one_letter_code
_entity_poly.pdbx_strand_id
1 'polypeptide(L)'
;MRLIVLFALIGLSAAVSFNTPPPKWLIVCKICKEAFNELASLARIHAEQAVIDKRIEDICSQTTIFQAVCKQCLNKAVLFLKEYPEEKDATKVCRASQAC
;
A
#
# COMPACT_ATOMS: atom_id res chain seq x y z
N MET A 1 -11.76 -18.53 46.89
CA MET A 1 -11.31 -19.73 46.14
C MET A 1 -12.51 -20.54 45.69
N ARG A 2 -12.90 -20.48 44.41
CA ARG A 2 -13.59 -21.56 43.69
C ARG A 2 -13.17 -21.48 42.22
N LEU A 3 -12.37 -22.46 41.82
CA LEU A 3 -12.01 -22.78 40.44
C LEU A 3 -13.28 -23.10 39.64
N ILE A 4 -13.46 -22.49 38.48
CA ILE A 4 -14.25 -23.11 37.40
C ILE A 4 -13.42 -23.01 36.13
N VAL A 5 -12.73 -24.10 35.84
CA VAL A 5 -12.16 -24.43 34.54
C VAL A 5 -13.31 -24.91 33.67
N LEU A 6 -13.58 -24.23 32.56
CA LEU A 6 -14.41 -24.76 31.48
C LEU A 6 -13.63 -24.63 30.17
N PHE A 7 -12.93 -25.71 29.83
CA PHE A 7 -12.58 -26.02 28.45
C PHE A 7 -13.88 -26.41 27.73
N ALA A 8 -14.21 -25.68 26.67
CA ALA A 8 -15.06 -26.18 25.59
C ALA A 8 -14.37 -25.85 24.28
N LEU A 9 -13.59 -26.82 23.80
CA LEU A 9 -13.24 -26.97 22.40
C LEU A 9 -14.51 -27.27 21.60
N ILE A 10 -14.42 -27.01 20.30
CA ILE A 10 -15.28 -27.42 19.18
C ILE A 10 -16.18 -26.29 18.64
N GLY A 11 -15.75 -25.78 17.48
CA GLY A 11 -16.51 -24.83 16.67
C GLY A 11 -15.82 -24.58 15.33
N LEU A 12 -15.52 -25.66 14.61
CA LEU A 12 -15.02 -25.68 13.24
C LEU A 12 -16.01 -24.91 12.33
N SER A 13 -15.76 -23.62 12.10
CA SER A 13 -16.50 -22.83 11.12
C SER A 13 -15.71 -22.77 9.82
N ALA A 14 -15.72 -23.89 9.09
CA ALA A 14 -15.30 -23.90 7.70
C ALA A 14 -16.42 -23.29 6.84
N ALA A 15 -16.25 -22.03 6.46
CA ALA A 15 -16.64 -21.43 5.18
C ALA A 15 -16.51 -19.91 5.33
N VAL A 16 -15.28 -19.41 5.42
CA VAL A 16 -15.07 -17.98 5.20
C VAL A 16 -15.32 -17.76 3.72
N SER A 17 -16.55 -17.34 3.42
CA SER A 17 -16.94 -16.90 2.09
C SER A 17 -16.08 -15.68 1.76
N PHE A 18 -14.96 -15.88 1.06
CA PHE A 18 -14.12 -14.82 0.50
C PHE A 18 -14.85 -14.19 -0.69
N ASN A 19 -16.00 -13.58 -0.44
CA ASN A 19 -16.74 -12.77 -1.42
C ASN A 19 -16.93 -11.32 -0.93
N THR A 20 -16.16 -10.89 0.07
CA THR A 20 -15.96 -9.47 0.35
C THR A 20 -14.80 -8.95 -0.49
N PRO A 21 -14.99 -7.90 -1.31
CA PRO A 21 -13.88 -7.27 -2.01
C PRO A 21 -12.81 -6.89 -1.00
N PRO A 22 -11.51 -7.09 -1.32
CA PRO A 22 -10.44 -6.80 -0.40
C PRO A 22 -10.54 -5.35 0.06
N PRO A 23 -10.28 -5.08 1.36
CA PRO A 23 -10.24 -3.71 1.86
C PRO A 23 -9.45 -2.79 0.94
N LYS A 24 -9.99 -1.59 0.67
CA LYS A 24 -9.44 -0.61 -0.30
C LYS A 24 -7.93 -0.37 -0.14
N TRP A 25 -7.46 -0.38 1.11
CA TRP A 25 -6.06 -0.21 1.48
C TRP A 25 -5.15 -1.36 1.02
N LEU A 26 -5.63 -2.60 0.89
CA LEU A 26 -4.83 -3.71 0.38
C LEU A 26 -4.47 -3.53 -1.09
N ILE A 27 -5.40 -3.01 -1.89
CA ILE A 27 -5.17 -2.75 -3.32
C ILE A 27 -4.16 -1.62 -3.49
N VAL A 28 -4.35 -0.50 -2.78
CA VAL A 28 -3.43 0.65 -2.84
C VAL A 28 -2.05 0.30 -2.28
N CYS A 29 -1.98 -0.48 -1.21
CA CYS A 29 -0.72 -0.98 -0.64
C CYS A 29 0.07 -1.82 -1.65
N LYS A 30 -0.63 -2.73 -2.37
CA LYS A 30 -0.01 -3.55 -3.40
C LYS A 30 0.53 -2.70 -4.55
N ILE A 31 -0.27 -1.77 -5.07
CA ILE A 31 0.14 -0.86 -6.15
C ILE A 31 1.35 -0.04 -5.73
N CYS A 32 1.37 0.51 -4.52
CA CYS A 32 2.50 1.26 -4.02
C CYS A 32 3.79 0.41 -3.97
N LYS A 33 3.70 -0.83 -3.50
CA LYS A 33 4.86 -1.74 -3.45
C LYS A 33 5.35 -2.12 -4.84
N GLU A 34 4.44 -2.35 -5.78
CA GLU A 34 4.78 -2.65 -7.18
C GLU A 34 5.42 -1.44 -7.88
N ALA A 35 4.90 -0.24 -7.64
CA ALA A 35 5.42 1.02 -8.16
C ALA A 35 6.74 1.47 -7.51
N PHE A 36 7.09 0.92 -6.35
CA PHE A 36 8.20 1.42 -5.51
C PHE A 36 9.51 1.53 -6.27
N ASN A 37 9.95 0.46 -6.93
CA ASN A 37 11.27 0.43 -7.58
C ASN A 37 11.39 1.50 -8.67
N GLU A 38 10.29 1.72 -9.39
CA GLU A 38 10.23 2.72 -10.44
C GLU A 38 10.20 4.14 -9.88
N LEU A 39 9.32 4.42 -8.93
CA LEU A 39 9.22 5.74 -8.30
C LEU A 39 10.51 6.09 -7.52
N ALA A 40 11.14 5.11 -6.87
CA ALA A 40 12.43 5.28 -6.21
C ALA A 40 13.54 5.58 -7.21
N SER A 41 13.54 4.96 -8.39
CA SER A 41 14.49 5.29 -9.45
C SER A 41 14.32 6.74 -9.91
N LEU A 42 13.09 7.15 -10.23
CA LEU A 42 12.77 8.51 -10.66
C LEU A 42 13.09 9.57 -9.59
N ALA A 43 12.79 9.27 -8.32
CA ALA A 43 13.09 10.17 -7.22
C ALA A 43 14.61 10.36 -7.02
N ARG A 44 15.39 9.28 -7.10
CA ARG A 44 16.85 9.30 -6.89
C ARG A 44 17.62 10.03 -7.99
N ILE A 45 17.15 9.96 -9.23
CA ILE A 45 17.75 10.72 -10.34
C ILE A 45 17.26 12.18 -10.38
N HIS A 46 16.49 12.61 -9.37
CA HIS A 46 15.85 13.92 -9.32
C HIS A 46 15.06 14.24 -10.59
N ALA A 47 14.31 13.26 -11.10
CA ALA A 47 13.47 13.45 -12.27
C ALA A 47 12.51 14.63 -12.05
N GLU A 48 12.20 15.33 -13.15
CA GLU A 48 11.24 16.43 -13.14
C GLU A 48 9.90 15.97 -12.56
N GLN A 49 9.27 16.82 -11.74
CA GLN A 49 8.01 16.46 -11.09
C GLN A 49 6.92 16.08 -12.11
N ALA A 50 6.90 16.71 -13.29
CA ALA A 50 5.99 16.35 -14.38
C ALA A 50 6.16 14.91 -14.88
N VAL A 51 7.40 14.40 -14.92
CA VAL A 51 7.70 13.00 -15.31
C VAL A 51 7.18 12.04 -14.25
N ILE A 52 7.39 12.38 -12.98
CA ILE A 52 6.90 11.60 -11.84
C ILE A 52 5.37 11.58 -11.81
N ASP A 53 4.72 12.74 -11.96
CA ASP A 53 3.27 12.88 -11.93
C ASP A 53 2.62 12.08 -13.06
N LYS A 54 3.19 12.15 -14.27
CA LYS A 54 2.74 11.35 -15.41
C LYS A 54 2.86 9.85 -15.10
N ARG A 55 3.97 9.42 -14.49
CA ARG A 55 4.12 8.01 -14.17
C ARG A 55 3.15 7.54 -13.10
N ILE A 56 2.90 8.36 -12.08
CA ILE A 56 1.88 8.11 -11.07
C ILE A 56 0.49 8.00 -11.72
N GLU A 57 0.20 8.87 -12.67
CA GLU A 57 -1.06 8.81 -13.44
C GLU A 57 -1.20 7.51 -14.22
N ASP A 58 -0.15 7.09 -14.93
CA ASP A 58 -0.13 5.81 -15.66
C ASP A 58 -0.39 4.62 -14.72
N ILE A 59 0.27 4.59 -13.56
CA ILE A 59 0.10 3.53 -12.54
C ILE A 59 -1.33 3.53 -11.99
N CYS A 60 -1.84 4.70 -11.59
CA CYS A 60 -3.14 4.82 -10.95
C CYS A 60 -4.33 4.75 -11.92
N SER A 61 -4.09 4.91 -13.23
CA SER A 61 -5.13 4.79 -14.27
C SER A 61 -5.78 3.40 -14.28
N GLN A 62 -5.05 2.38 -13.82
CA GLN A 62 -5.51 0.99 -13.73
C GLN A 62 -6.52 0.77 -12.59
N THR A 63 -6.66 1.73 -11.67
CA THR A 63 -7.58 1.66 -10.52
C THR A 63 -8.60 2.79 -10.55
N THR A 64 -9.55 2.73 -11.49
CA THR A 64 -10.60 3.77 -11.69
C THR A 64 -11.36 4.15 -10.42
N ILE A 65 -11.67 3.21 -9.54
CA ILE A 65 -12.42 3.47 -8.29
C ILE A 65 -11.55 4.17 -7.23
N PHE A 66 -10.23 3.95 -7.25
CA PHE A 66 -9.30 4.41 -6.23
C PHE A 66 -8.24 5.36 -6.77
N GLN A 67 -8.41 5.88 -7.99
CA GLN A 67 -7.40 6.63 -8.70
C GLN A 67 -6.91 7.84 -7.90
N ALA A 68 -7.83 8.59 -7.29
CA ALA A 68 -7.48 9.75 -6.46
C ALA A 68 -6.66 9.35 -5.22
N VAL A 69 -7.06 8.27 -4.53
CA VAL A 69 -6.35 7.75 -3.35
C VAL A 69 -4.98 7.23 -3.74
N CYS A 70 -4.89 6.47 -4.83
CA CYS A 70 -3.63 5.99 -5.39
C CYS A 70 -2.69 7.14 -5.70
N LYS A 71 -3.16 8.17 -6.44
CA LYS A 71 -2.35 9.35 -6.78
C LYS A 71 -1.82 10.04 -5.52
N GLN A 72 -2.67 10.23 -4.50
CA GLN A 72 -2.28 10.85 -3.24
C GLN A 72 -1.20 10.03 -2.51
N CYS A 73 -1.38 8.71 -2.41
CA CYS A 73 -0.43 7.83 -1.74
C CYS A 73 0.92 7.75 -2.49
N LEU A 74 0.92 7.63 -3.82
CA LEU A 74 2.17 7.59 -4.59
C LEU A 74 2.93 8.92 -4.55
N ASN A 75 2.22 10.05 -4.56
CA ASN A 75 2.85 11.36 -4.37
C ASN A 75 3.56 11.47 -3.01
N LYS A 76 2.90 11.03 -1.93
CA LYS A 76 3.54 10.98 -0.60
C LYS A 76 4.74 10.03 -0.57
N ALA A 77 4.66 8.88 -1.25
CA ALA A 77 5.77 7.94 -1.35
C ALA A 77 6.98 8.55 -2.06
N VAL A 78 6.77 9.31 -3.14
CA VAL A 78 7.84 10.05 -3.83
C VAL A 78 8.45 11.11 -2.93
N LEU A 79 7.64 11.89 -2.22
CA LEU A 79 8.15 12.91 -1.29
C LEU A 79 9.03 12.26 -0.21
N PHE A 80 8.58 11.14 0.35
CA PHE A 80 9.37 10.36 1.29
C PHE A 80 10.70 9.89 0.67
N LEU A 81 10.69 9.40 -0.57
CA LEU A 81 11.91 8.95 -1.26
C LEU A 81 12.86 10.09 -1.65
N LYS A 82 12.34 11.32 -1.84
CA LYS A 82 13.17 12.52 -2.03
C LYS A 82 13.83 12.95 -0.73
N GLU A 83 13.16 12.76 0.40
CA GLU A 83 13.69 13.06 1.74
C GLU A 83 14.67 11.99 2.24
N TYR A 84 14.39 10.71 1.95
CA TYR A 84 15.18 9.54 2.37
C TYR A 84 15.58 8.68 1.14
N PRO A 85 16.49 9.16 0.28
CA PRO A 85 16.85 8.49 -0.98
C PRO A 85 17.51 7.12 -0.80
N GLU A 86 18.14 6.88 0.35
CA GLU A 86 18.74 5.61 0.73
C GLU A 86 17.73 4.54 1.18
N GLU A 87 16.45 4.90 1.37
CA GLU A 87 15.43 3.96 1.76
C GLU A 87 15.20 2.89 0.68
N LYS A 88 15.19 1.63 1.09
CA LYS A 88 15.06 0.45 0.21
C LYS A 88 13.87 -0.43 0.57
N ASP A 89 13.24 -0.20 1.72
CA ASP A 89 12.07 -0.95 2.14
C ASP A 89 10.79 -0.32 1.58
N ALA A 90 10.27 -0.95 0.52
CA ALA A 90 8.99 -0.59 -0.08
C ALA A 90 7.82 -0.59 0.92
N THR A 91 7.81 -1.50 1.89
CA THR A 91 6.76 -1.54 2.91
C THR A 91 6.83 -0.35 3.84
N LYS A 92 8.04 0.07 4.23
CA LYS A 92 8.25 1.26 5.06
C LYS A 92 7.78 2.52 4.33
N VAL A 93 8.16 2.69 3.07
CA VAL A 93 7.73 3.84 2.26
C VAL A 93 6.21 3.84 2.06
N CYS A 94 5.61 2.69 1.73
CA CYS A 94 4.17 2.61 1.51
C CYS A 94 3.35 2.78 2.79
N ARG A 95 3.88 2.43 3.96
CA ARG A 95 3.26 2.77 5.25
C ARG A 95 3.36 4.26 5.55
N ALA A 96 4.53 4.86 5.32
CA ALA A 96 4.72 6.29 5.52
C ALA A 96 3.78 7.12 4.62
N SER A 97 3.46 6.60 3.43
CA SER A 97 2.55 7.24 2.47
C SER A 97 1.06 6.92 2.69
N GLN A 98 0.72 6.13 3.71
CA GLN A 98 -0.64 5.66 3.99
C GLN A 98 -1.25 4.81 2.87
N ALA A 99 -0.41 4.24 1.99
CA ALA A 99 -0.82 3.22 1.05
C ALA A 99 -1.04 1.88 1.76
N CYS A 100 -0.21 1.62 2.79
CA CYS A 100 -0.29 0.57 3.78
C CYS A 100 -0.27 1.22 5.19
#